data_AF-A0A6I2MUX1-F1
#
_entry.id   AF-A0A6I2MUX1-F1
#
_cell.length_a   1.000
_cell.length_b   1.000
_cell.length_c   1.000
_cell.angle_alpha   90.00
_cell.angle_beta   90.00
_cell.angle_gamma   90.00
#
_symmetry.space_group_name_H-M   'P 1'
#
loop_
_entity.id
_entity.type
_entity.pdbx_description
1 polymer ?
#
loop_
_entity_poly.entity_id
_entity_poly.type
_entity_poly.pdbx_seq_one_letter_code
_entity_poly.pdbx_strand_id
1 'polypeptide(L)'
;MNYFEFTKRFPDENSAIDFIVATKYKDGYVCPKCGCIHKGIYHQNYDRRKLYCNNCKSEFSALKGTIFENTHLDLRMWLYAMNLVIISRKGISALQLKRELGMGSYQSAWRMLHQIRKAMEKEEYKETFEAIVEIDETYVGGKPRKDNNHSDDNKDNSNENKTKRGRGTSKTPVIGVKERNTGKVHAVVANYNEEGKQLSGKQLFNVLKKVCKKNTTVLTDQFSGYNILDKENDCNFVRLKIDHTVAFSLGDGIHTNGIESFWAVLKRGVYGVFHNVSVKYMQKYVNEFCYRLNHRDNNEAFASLVKFAVA
;
A
#
# COMPACT_ATOMS: atom_id res chain seq x y z
N MET A 1 -15.47 -5.26 -8.90
CA MET A 1 -16.68 -6.02 -9.32
C MET A 1 -17.59 -6.17 -8.12
N ASN A 2 -18.90 -6.11 -8.31
CA ASN A 2 -19.84 -6.43 -7.23
C ASN A 2 -19.90 -7.96 -6.99
N TYR A 3 -20.65 -8.39 -5.98
CA TYR A 3 -20.75 -9.82 -5.61
C TYR A 3 -21.27 -10.69 -6.76
N PHE A 4 -22.35 -10.27 -7.44
CA PHE A 4 -22.98 -11.05 -8.51
C PHE A 4 -22.10 -11.16 -9.75
N GLU A 5 -21.39 -10.10 -10.10
CA GLU A 5 -20.38 -10.12 -11.16
C GLU A 5 -19.23 -11.07 -10.82
N PHE A 6 -18.77 -11.04 -9.56
CA PHE A 6 -17.69 -11.90 -9.10
C PHE A 6 -18.08 -13.38 -9.16
N THR A 7 -19.25 -13.75 -8.66
CA THR A 7 -19.71 -15.15 -8.66
C THR A 7 -20.01 -15.66 -10.07
N LYS A 8 -20.51 -14.79 -10.96
CA LYS A 8 -20.66 -15.13 -12.38
C LYS A 8 -19.31 -15.35 -13.08
N ARG A 9 -18.31 -14.54 -12.75
CA ARG A 9 -16.96 -14.65 -13.33
C ARG A 9 -16.19 -15.85 -12.77
N PHE A 10 -16.38 -16.17 -11.50
CA PHE A 10 -15.70 -17.25 -10.80
C PHE A 10 -16.71 -18.21 -10.15
N PRO A 11 -17.42 -19.03 -10.96
CA PRO A 11 -18.45 -19.94 -10.47
C PRO A 11 -17.90 -21.10 -9.61
N ASP A 12 -16.67 -21.53 -9.89
CA ASP A 12 -16.00 -22.65 -9.22
C ASP A 12 -14.48 -22.42 -9.10
N GLU A 13 -13.81 -23.27 -8.32
CA GLU A 13 -12.39 -23.09 -8.03
C GLU A 13 -11.52 -23.20 -9.29
N ASN A 14 -11.91 -24.06 -10.24
CA ASN A 14 -11.17 -24.26 -11.48
C ASN A 14 -11.15 -22.98 -12.32
N SER A 15 -12.25 -22.24 -12.38
CA SER A 15 -12.30 -20.94 -13.05
C SER A 15 -11.36 -19.90 -12.43
N ALA A 16 -11.16 -19.95 -11.10
CA ALA A 16 -10.20 -19.09 -10.41
C ALA A 16 -8.74 -19.52 -10.68
N ILE A 17 -8.47 -20.83 -10.67
CA ILE A 17 -7.15 -21.39 -11.02
C ILE A 17 -6.79 -20.99 -12.45
N ASP A 18 -7.67 -21.25 -13.42
CA ASP A 18 -7.42 -20.96 -14.82
C ASP A 18 -7.12 -19.48 -15.04
N PHE A 19 -7.86 -18.58 -14.37
CA PHE A 19 -7.60 -17.14 -14.44
C PHE A 19 -6.24 -16.73 -13.85
N ILE A 20 -5.87 -17.28 -12.69
CA ILE A 20 -4.58 -17.01 -12.04
C ILE A 20 -3.43 -17.50 -12.92
N VAL A 21 -3.54 -18.73 -13.45
CA VAL A 21 -2.51 -19.38 -14.26
C VAL A 21 -2.36 -18.69 -15.62
N ALA A 22 -3.48 -18.33 -16.27
CA ALA A 22 -3.46 -17.53 -17.50
C ALA A 22 -2.84 -16.14 -17.28
N THR A 23 -3.05 -15.53 -16.12
CA THR A 23 -2.43 -14.23 -15.79
C THR A 23 -0.93 -14.38 -15.59
N LYS A 24 -0.49 -15.44 -14.90
CA LYS A 24 0.92 -15.69 -14.59
C LYS A 24 1.75 -16.10 -15.80
N TYR A 25 1.21 -16.99 -16.63
CA TYR A 25 1.89 -17.62 -17.75
C TYR A 25 1.36 -17.11 -19.09
N LYS A 26 0.99 -15.83 -19.14
CA LYS A 26 0.46 -15.19 -20.35
C LYS A 26 1.40 -15.36 -21.56
N ASP A 27 2.70 -15.29 -21.32
CA ASP A 27 3.74 -15.40 -22.34
C ASP A 27 4.33 -16.83 -22.44
N GLY A 28 3.63 -17.81 -21.87
CA GLY A 28 4.08 -19.19 -21.72
C GLY A 28 4.78 -19.47 -20.39
N TYR A 29 5.23 -20.71 -20.22
CA TYR A 29 5.98 -21.12 -19.03
C TYR A 29 7.22 -21.94 -19.36
N VAL A 30 8.23 -21.85 -18.49
CA VAL A 30 9.46 -22.65 -18.55
C VAL A 30 9.36 -23.79 -17.56
N CYS A 31 9.57 -25.02 -18.01
CA CYS A 31 9.63 -26.17 -17.13
C CYS A 31 10.84 -26.04 -16.18
N PRO A 32 10.65 -26.06 -14.85
CA PRO A 32 11.74 -25.87 -13.90
C PRO A 32 12.74 -27.02 -13.87
N LYS A 33 12.37 -28.20 -14.39
CA LYS A 33 13.23 -29.40 -14.40
C LYS A 33 14.10 -29.49 -15.66
N CYS A 34 13.56 -29.20 -16.84
CA CYS A 34 14.25 -29.43 -18.12
C CYS A 34 14.41 -28.17 -18.99
N GLY A 35 13.94 -27.00 -18.56
CA GLY A 35 14.08 -25.74 -19.29
C GLY A 35 13.23 -25.60 -20.56
N CYS A 36 12.35 -26.57 -20.86
CA CYS A 36 11.50 -26.50 -22.05
C CYS A 36 10.47 -25.37 -21.92
N ILE A 37 10.32 -24.58 -22.99
CA ILE A 37 9.36 -23.48 -23.08
C ILE A 37 8.04 -24.02 -23.65
N HIS A 38 6.95 -23.85 -22.93
CA HIS A 38 5.62 -24.24 -23.33
C HIS A 38 4.77 -22.99 -23.63
N LYS A 39 4.19 -22.92 -24.83
CA LYS A 39 3.25 -21.86 -25.22
C LYS A 39 1.82 -22.09 -24.70
N GLY A 40 1.43 -23.35 -24.51
CA GLY A 40 0.13 -23.74 -23.96
C GLY A 40 0.25 -24.12 -22.48
N ILE A 41 -0.85 -23.97 -21.74
CA ILE A 41 -0.95 -24.37 -20.33
C ILE A 41 -1.48 -25.81 -20.27
N TYR A 42 -0.70 -26.71 -19.68
CA TYR A 42 -1.07 -28.12 -19.55
C TYR A 42 -1.33 -28.44 -18.08
N HIS A 43 -2.58 -28.35 -17.66
CA HIS A 43 -3.00 -28.73 -16.30
C HIS A 43 -3.01 -30.25 -16.15
N GLN A 44 -2.75 -30.73 -14.93
CA GLN A 44 -3.06 -32.12 -14.58
C GLN A 44 -4.57 -32.30 -14.43
N ASN A 45 -5.11 -33.41 -14.94
CA ASN A 45 -6.55 -33.69 -14.92
C ASN A 45 -7.11 -33.85 -13.50
N TYR A 46 -6.32 -34.40 -12.59
CA TYR A 46 -6.74 -34.68 -11.22
C TYR A 46 -6.57 -33.48 -10.27
N ASP A 47 -5.71 -32.51 -10.62
CA ASP A 47 -5.45 -31.30 -9.84
C ASP A 47 -4.98 -30.16 -10.75
N ARG A 48 -5.88 -29.21 -11.04
CA ARG A 48 -5.56 -28.05 -11.88
C ARG A 48 -4.51 -27.13 -11.25
N ARG A 49 -4.18 -27.25 -9.96
CA ARG A 49 -3.09 -26.49 -9.36
C ARG A 49 -1.71 -26.98 -9.78
N LYS A 50 -1.63 -28.12 -10.47
CA LYS A 50 -0.40 -28.68 -11.02
C LYS A 50 -0.37 -28.52 -12.54
N LEU A 51 0.79 -28.10 -13.04
CA LEU A 51 1.13 -28.09 -14.45
C LEU A 51 2.00 -29.29 -14.79
N TYR A 52 1.87 -29.75 -16.03
CA TYR A 52 2.57 -30.92 -16.56
C TYR A 52 3.50 -30.51 -17.71
N CYS A 53 4.75 -30.99 -17.67
CA CYS A 53 5.69 -30.80 -18.77
C CYS A 53 5.60 -31.95 -19.78
N ASN A 54 5.11 -31.67 -20.98
CA ASN A 54 5.04 -32.70 -22.04
C ASN A 54 6.41 -33.22 -22.49
N ASN A 55 7.50 -32.49 -22.23
CA ASN A 55 8.86 -32.87 -22.62
C ASN A 55 9.47 -33.89 -21.63
N CYS A 56 9.69 -33.48 -20.38
CA CYS A 56 10.35 -34.34 -19.38
C CYS A 56 9.38 -35.07 -18.43
N LYS A 57 8.07 -34.98 -18.69
CA LYS A 57 6.99 -35.68 -17.96
C LYS A 57 6.90 -35.32 -16.47
N SER A 58 7.57 -34.26 -16.02
CA SER A 58 7.50 -33.78 -14.65
C SER A 58 6.27 -32.90 -14.41
N GLU A 59 5.80 -32.89 -13.17
CA GLU A 59 4.77 -31.96 -12.70
C GLU A 59 5.35 -30.95 -11.71
N PHE A 60 4.73 -29.77 -11.64
CA PHE A 60 5.09 -28.73 -10.70
C PHE A 60 3.87 -27.82 -10.40
N SER A 61 3.92 -27.10 -9.28
CA SER A 61 2.81 -26.22 -8.89
C SER A 61 2.69 -25.02 -9.82
N ALA A 62 1.48 -24.78 -10.34
CA ALA A 62 1.12 -23.60 -11.11
C ALA A 62 1.25 -22.30 -10.28
N LEU A 63 1.15 -22.42 -8.95
CA LEU A 63 1.14 -21.29 -8.01
C LEU A 63 2.52 -20.96 -7.44
N LYS A 64 3.58 -21.67 -7.84
CA LYS A 64 4.95 -21.46 -7.34
C LYS A 64 5.41 -20.01 -7.50
N GLY A 65 5.94 -19.37 -6.47
CA GLY A 65 6.42 -17.98 -6.51
C GLY A 65 5.31 -16.93 -6.37
N THR A 66 4.03 -17.34 -6.33
CA THR A 66 2.89 -16.40 -6.17
C THR A 66 2.53 -16.24 -4.70
N ILE A 67 1.67 -15.27 -4.38
CA ILE A 67 1.12 -15.13 -3.03
C ILE A 67 0.19 -16.31 -2.63
N PHE A 68 -0.24 -17.10 -3.62
CA PHE A 68 -1.10 -18.28 -3.45
C PHE A 68 -0.29 -19.56 -3.23
N GLU A 69 1.04 -19.50 -3.27
CA GLU A 69 1.89 -20.67 -3.09
C GLU A 69 1.59 -21.39 -1.76
N ASN A 70 1.48 -22.72 -1.83
CA ASN A 70 1.20 -23.60 -0.69
C ASN A 70 -0.10 -23.28 0.06
N THR A 71 -1.06 -22.60 -0.59
CA THR A 71 -2.38 -22.41 0.02
C THR A 71 -3.22 -23.68 -0.05
N HIS A 72 -3.91 -24.01 1.03
CA HIS A 72 -4.96 -25.05 1.03
C HIS A 72 -6.37 -24.45 0.94
N LEU A 73 -6.47 -23.11 0.87
CA LEU A 73 -7.75 -22.42 0.72
C LEU A 73 -8.15 -22.42 -0.76
N ASP A 74 -9.46 -22.38 -1.00
CA ASP A 74 -10.02 -22.21 -2.33
C ASP A 74 -9.51 -20.89 -2.95
N LEU A 75 -9.00 -20.93 -4.18
CA LEU A 75 -8.46 -19.75 -4.86
C LEU A 75 -9.54 -18.69 -5.16
N ARG A 76 -10.82 -19.06 -5.21
CA ARG A 76 -11.92 -18.10 -5.24
C ARG A 76 -11.95 -17.24 -4.00
N MET A 77 -11.65 -17.80 -2.82
CA MET A 77 -11.61 -17.02 -1.58
C MET A 77 -10.52 -15.95 -1.66
N TRP A 78 -9.36 -16.30 -2.23
CA TRP A 78 -8.28 -15.35 -2.46
C TRP A 78 -8.67 -14.24 -3.43
N LEU A 79 -9.22 -14.59 -4.60
CA LEU A 79 -9.69 -13.61 -5.57
C LEU A 79 -10.82 -12.73 -4.99
N TYR A 80 -11.73 -13.31 -4.20
CA TYR A 80 -12.80 -12.56 -3.56
C TYR A 80 -12.25 -11.61 -2.49
N ALA A 81 -11.29 -12.05 -1.67
CA ALA A 81 -10.58 -11.20 -0.72
C ALA A 81 -9.90 -10.01 -1.41
N MET A 82 -9.24 -10.25 -2.54
CA MET A 82 -8.61 -9.19 -3.34
C MET A 82 -9.65 -8.20 -3.87
N ASN A 83 -10.79 -8.69 -4.37
CA ASN A 83 -11.90 -7.83 -4.80
C ASN A 83 -12.45 -7.01 -3.62
N LEU A 84 -12.67 -7.62 -2.45
CA LEU A 84 -13.14 -6.95 -1.24
C LEU A 84 -12.20 -5.83 -0.78
N VAL A 85 -10.88 -6.07 -0.80
CA VAL A 85 -9.89 -5.05 -0.43
C VAL A 85 -9.94 -3.85 -1.39
N ILE A 86 -10.15 -4.08 -2.68
CA ILE A 86 -10.25 -3.03 -3.70
C ILE A 86 -11.53 -2.20 -3.53
N ILE A 87 -12.69 -2.85 -3.40
CA ILE A 87 -13.97 -2.14 -3.31
C ILE A 87 -14.16 -1.46 -1.94
N SER A 88 -13.52 -1.98 -0.88
CA SER A 88 -13.58 -1.41 0.46
C SER A 88 -12.67 -0.20 0.60
N ARG A 89 -13.16 0.97 0.18
CA ARG A 89 -12.41 2.25 0.15
C ARG A 89 -11.69 2.61 1.45
N LYS A 90 -12.31 2.33 2.59
CA LYS A 90 -11.77 2.64 3.93
C LYS A 90 -10.89 1.53 4.51
N GLY A 91 -10.90 0.33 3.91
CA GLY A 91 -10.28 -0.86 4.48
C GLY A 91 -11.28 -1.93 4.88
N ILE A 92 -10.78 -3.17 4.94
CA ILE A 92 -11.46 -4.31 5.53
C ILE A 92 -10.59 -4.87 6.66
N SER A 93 -11.17 -5.07 7.84
CA SER A 93 -10.45 -5.65 8.96
C SER A 93 -10.27 -7.16 8.76
N ALA A 94 -9.24 -7.75 9.36
CA ALA A 94 -9.03 -9.20 9.28
C ALA A 94 -10.22 -9.99 9.87
N LEU A 95 -10.89 -9.44 10.89
CA LEU A 95 -12.06 -10.06 11.49
C LEU A 95 -13.28 -9.98 10.56
N GLN A 96 -13.47 -8.86 9.85
CA GLN A 96 -14.51 -8.76 8.83
C GLN A 96 -14.23 -9.72 7.68
N LEU A 97 -13.00 -9.73 7.14
CA LEU A 97 -12.64 -10.65 6.06
C LEU A 97 -12.85 -12.11 6.46
N LYS A 98 -12.49 -12.47 7.70
CA LYS A 98 -12.75 -13.81 8.25
C LYS A 98 -14.23 -14.18 8.13
N ARG A 99 -15.15 -13.28 8.51
CA ARG A 99 -16.59 -13.50 8.45
C ARG A 99 -17.09 -13.60 7.01
N GLU A 100 -16.69 -12.66 6.16
CA GLU A 100 -17.06 -12.64 4.72
C GLU A 100 -16.66 -13.93 3.99
N LEU A 101 -15.51 -14.49 4.37
CA LEU A 101 -14.97 -15.70 3.75
C LEU A 101 -15.33 -16.99 4.51
N GLY A 102 -16.07 -16.91 5.63
CA GLY A 102 -16.37 -18.09 6.45
C GLY A 102 -15.13 -18.80 7.01
N MET A 103 -14.01 -18.09 7.21
CA MET A 103 -12.75 -18.69 7.65
C MET A 103 -12.79 -19.02 9.14
N GLY A 104 -12.26 -20.19 9.54
CA GLY A 104 -12.17 -20.57 10.96
C GLY A 104 -11.17 -19.73 11.78
N SER A 105 -10.10 -19.25 11.15
CA SER A 105 -8.98 -18.58 11.83
C SER A 105 -8.84 -17.10 11.47
N TYR A 106 -8.71 -16.27 12.50
CA TYR A 106 -8.32 -14.86 12.34
C TYR A 106 -6.92 -14.71 11.75
N GLN A 107 -5.98 -15.55 12.19
CA GLN A 107 -4.58 -15.52 11.76
C GLN A 107 -4.47 -15.82 10.26
N SER A 108 -5.29 -16.73 9.75
CA SER A 108 -5.36 -17.02 8.30
C SER A 108 -5.87 -15.81 7.50
N ALA A 109 -6.94 -15.15 7.94
CA ALA A 109 -7.45 -13.94 7.30
C ALA A 109 -6.43 -12.78 7.36
N TRP A 110 -5.77 -12.61 8.51
CA TRP A 110 -4.71 -11.62 8.69
C TRP A 110 -3.51 -11.90 7.77
N ARG A 111 -3.06 -13.15 7.68
CA ARG A 111 -1.98 -13.57 6.76
C ARG A 111 -2.38 -13.31 5.30
N MET A 112 -3.61 -13.65 4.92
CA MET A 112 -4.15 -13.40 3.58
C MET A 112 -4.08 -11.92 3.22
N LEU A 113 -4.57 -11.03 4.10
CA LEU A 113 -4.48 -9.58 3.87
C LEU A 113 -3.03 -9.10 3.75
N HIS A 114 -2.10 -9.64 4.55
CA HIS A 114 -0.68 -9.27 4.43
C HIS A 114 -0.03 -9.73 3.12
N GLN A 115 -0.46 -10.87 2.59
CA GLN A 115 -0.01 -11.34 1.28
C GLN A 115 -0.57 -10.46 0.15
N ILE A 116 -1.84 -10.05 0.26
CA ILE A 116 -2.45 -9.09 -0.68
C ILE A 116 -1.71 -7.74 -0.64
N ARG A 117 -1.42 -7.22 0.55
CA ARG A 117 -0.61 -5.99 0.71
C ARG A 117 0.80 -6.13 0.13
N LYS A 118 1.41 -7.32 0.26
CA LYS A 118 2.72 -7.62 -0.35
C LYS A 118 2.63 -7.60 -1.89
N ALA A 119 1.51 -8.02 -2.48
CA ALA A 119 1.30 -7.85 -3.91
C ALA A 119 1.20 -6.36 -4.30
N MET A 120 0.43 -5.56 -3.55
CA MET A 120 0.29 -4.11 -3.81
C MET A 120 1.63 -3.35 -3.73
N GLU A 121 2.56 -3.82 -2.90
CA GLU A 121 3.90 -3.24 -2.77
C GLU A 121 4.74 -3.33 -4.06
N LYS A 122 4.44 -4.30 -4.95
CA LYS A 122 5.15 -4.45 -6.22
C LYS A 122 4.78 -3.39 -7.26
N GLU A 123 3.81 -2.54 -6.96
CA GLU A 123 3.51 -1.42 -7.83
C GLU A 123 4.62 -0.36 -7.74
N GLU A 124 5.28 -0.15 -8.87
CA GLU A 124 6.35 0.84 -8.99
C GLU A 124 5.83 2.16 -9.57
N TYR A 125 6.29 3.26 -8.98
CA TYR A 125 5.91 4.62 -9.37
C TYR A 125 7.12 5.43 -9.88
N LYS A 126 8.08 4.77 -10.53
CA LYS A 126 9.33 5.40 -10.93
C LYS A 126 9.09 6.48 -11.98
N GLU A 127 9.48 7.72 -11.68
CA GLU A 127 9.40 8.87 -12.61
C GLU A 127 8.02 9.05 -13.25
N THR A 128 6.95 8.80 -12.48
CA THR A 128 5.57 8.85 -13.00
C THR A 128 4.89 10.19 -12.78
N PHE A 129 5.31 10.98 -11.79
CA PHE A 129 4.65 12.23 -11.44
C PHE A 129 5.26 13.41 -12.21
N GLU A 130 4.40 14.20 -12.83
CA GLU A 130 4.79 15.33 -13.67
C GLU A 130 4.20 16.66 -13.16
N ALA A 131 4.78 17.76 -13.65
CA ALA A 131 4.33 19.13 -13.47
C ALA A 131 4.35 19.67 -12.02
N ILE A 132 3.39 19.26 -11.19
CA ILE A 132 3.14 19.85 -9.87
C ILE A 132 2.78 18.75 -8.85
N VAL A 133 3.60 18.64 -7.81
CA VAL A 133 3.40 17.69 -6.72
C VAL A 133 3.29 18.39 -5.37
N GLU A 134 2.47 17.85 -4.49
CA GLU A 134 2.37 18.23 -3.08
C GLU A 134 3.16 17.20 -2.26
N ILE A 135 4.07 17.65 -1.41
CA ILE A 135 4.76 16.79 -0.43
C ILE A 135 4.45 17.29 0.99
N ASP A 136 4.12 16.34 1.85
CA ASP A 136 3.80 16.60 3.26
C ASP A 136 4.15 15.37 4.10
N GLU A 137 4.21 15.55 5.41
CA GLU A 137 4.39 14.47 6.36
C GLU A 137 3.25 14.35 7.37
N THR A 138 3.02 13.13 7.83
CA THR A 138 2.01 12.83 8.84
C THR A 138 2.54 11.87 9.90
N TYR A 139 1.89 11.86 11.06
CA TYR A 139 2.24 11.04 12.21
C TYR A 139 1.13 10.02 12.49
N VAL A 140 1.45 8.73 12.37
CA VAL A 140 0.51 7.61 12.42
C VAL A 140 0.86 6.64 13.56
N GLY A 141 -0.16 6.10 14.21
CA GLY A 141 0.02 5.16 15.32
C GLY A 141 0.44 5.87 16.60
N GLY A 142 1.20 5.14 17.44
CA GLY A 142 1.59 5.56 18.79
C GLY A 142 0.47 5.34 19.82
N LYS A 143 0.74 4.50 20.83
CA LYS A 143 -0.14 4.35 21.98
C LYS A 143 0.10 5.55 22.90
N PRO A 144 -0.92 6.30 23.35
CA PRO A 144 -0.77 7.04 24.60
C PRO A 144 -0.55 5.98 25.69
N ARG A 145 0.63 5.93 26.31
CA ARG A 145 0.72 5.35 27.64
C ARG A 145 0.18 6.42 28.58
N LYS A 146 -1.09 6.29 29.00
CA LYS A 146 -1.38 6.66 30.38
C LYS A 146 -0.81 5.53 31.22
N ASP A 147 0.05 5.85 32.17
CA ASP A 147 0.31 4.89 33.24
C ASP A 147 -1.04 4.60 33.91
N ASN A 148 -1.30 3.32 34.18
CA ASN A 148 -2.46 2.91 34.98
C ASN A 148 -2.17 3.23 36.46
N ASN A 149 -2.02 4.50 36.81
CA ASN A 149 -2.05 4.90 38.21
C ASN A 149 -3.51 5.02 38.63
N HIS A 150 -3.99 3.99 39.33
CA HIS A 150 -5.28 3.95 40.02
C HIS A 150 -5.23 4.67 41.39
N SER A 151 -4.30 5.61 41.59
CA SER A 151 -4.30 6.45 42.79
C SER A 151 -5.08 7.73 42.52
N ASP A 152 -6.24 7.85 43.15
CA ASP A 152 -7.16 9.00 43.08
C ASP A 152 -6.62 10.28 43.76
N ASP A 153 -5.32 10.35 44.08
CA ASP A 153 -4.77 11.36 45.00
C ASP A 153 -3.73 12.32 44.40
N ASN A 154 -3.73 12.59 43.09
CA ASN A 154 -2.94 13.71 42.56
C ASN A 154 -3.64 14.43 41.41
N LYS A 155 -4.55 15.33 41.77
CA LYS A 155 -4.76 16.58 41.03
C LYS A 155 -3.50 17.44 41.20
N ASP A 156 -3.16 18.18 40.15
CA ASP A 156 -2.15 19.26 40.11
C ASP A 156 -0.70 18.89 39.74
N ASN A 157 -0.51 18.53 38.45
CA ASN A 157 0.55 19.11 37.59
C ASN A 157 0.29 18.75 36.10
N SER A 158 -0.70 19.41 35.51
CA SER A 158 -1.29 19.06 34.20
C SER A 158 -0.57 19.65 32.98
N ASN A 159 0.76 19.72 32.98
CA ASN A 159 1.54 20.18 31.81
C ASN A 159 2.72 19.30 31.35
N GLU A 160 3.20 18.32 32.14
CA GLU A 160 4.36 17.50 31.73
C GLU A 160 4.02 16.27 30.86
N ASN A 161 2.76 15.81 30.87
CA ASN A 161 2.31 14.65 30.10
C ASN A 161 1.43 14.99 28.88
N LYS A 162 1.51 16.21 28.35
CA LYS A 162 0.93 16.49 27.02
C LYS A 162 1.88 15.94 25.97
N THR A 163 1.62 14.71 25.50
CA THR A 163 2.29 14.19 24.31
C THR A 163 2.20 15.25 23.20
N LYS A 164 3.34 15.74 22.73
CA LYS A 164 3.39 16.73 21.64
C LYS A 164 2.52 16.21 20.48
N ARG A 165 1.84 17.12 19.77
CA ARG A 165 1.10 16.80 18.54
C ARG A 165 2.01 17.16 17.36
N GLY A 166 2.07 16.30 16.34
CA GLY A 166 2.93 16.51 15.16
C GLY A 166 4.40 16.13 15.39
N ARG A 167 5.32 17.02 15.01
CA ARG A 167 6.77 16.82 15.16
C ARG A 167 7.13 16.60 16.64
N GLY A 168 7.96 15.60 16.91
CA GLY A 168 8.36 15.23 18.28
C GLY A 168 7.36 14.35 19.04
N THR A 169 6.32 13.83 18.37
CA THR A 169 5.50 12.73 18.93
C THR A 169 6.27 11.40 18.97
N SER A 170 5.80 10.44 19.76
CA SER A 170 6.22 9.03 19.68
C SER A 170 5.56 8.25 18.52
N LYS A 171 4.81 8.94 17.66
CA LYS A 171 4.12 8.31 16.52
C LYS A 171 5.10 8.13 15.36
N THR A 172 4.79 7.20 14.47
CA THR A 172 5.62 6.93 13.31
C THR A 172 5.36 7.97 12.22
N PRO A 173 6.38 8.69 11.76
CA PRO A 173 6.24 9.62 10.65
C PRO A 173 6.11 8.88 9.30
N VAL A 174 5.29 9.43 8.41
CA VAL A 174 5.06 8.97 7.04
C VAL A 174 5.16 10.17 6.12
N ILE A 175 5.97 10.06 5.08
CA ILE A 175 6.14 11.07 4.03
C ILE A 175 5.21 10.69 2.89
N GLY A 176 4.52 11.65 2.29
CA GLY A 176 3.68 11.41 1.12
C GLY A 176 3.86 12.48 0.07
N VAL A 177 3.83 12.04 -1.18
CA VAL A 177 3.88 12.87 -2.38
C VAL A 177 2.62 12.61 -3.16
N LYS A 178 1.91 13.65 -3.57
CA LYS A 178 0.71 13.57 -4.40
C LYS A 178 0.86 14.44 -5.63
N GLU A 179 0.61 13.87 -6.80
CA GLU A 179 0.53 14.62 -8.04
C GLU A 179 -0.85 15.26 -8.18
N ARG A 180 -0.91 16.57 -8.47
CA ARG A 180 -2.20 17.30 -8.51
C ARG A 180 -3.06 16.93 -9.71
N ASN A 181 -2.45 16.75 -10.87
CA ASN A 181 -3.17 16.50 -12.13
C ASN A 181 -3.81 15.11 -12.16
N THR A 182 -3.05 14.07 -11.83
CA THR A 182 -3.57 12.69 -11.84
C THR A 182 -4.26 12.31 -10.54
N GLY A 183 -3.98 13.03 -9.45
CA GLY A 183 -4.43 12.69 -8.10
C GLY A 183 -3.75 11.46 -7.50
N LYS A 184 -2.74 10.90 -8.17
CA LYS A 184 -1.97 9.75 -7.68
C LYS A 184 -1.10 10.13 -6.49
N VAL A 185 -0.91 9.19 -5.57
CA VAL A 185 -0.15 9.37 -4.34
C VAL A 185 0.89 8.27 -4.14
N HIS A 186 2.06 8.63 -3.64
CA HIS A 186 3.06 7.71 -3.15
C HIS A 186 3.42 8.09 -1.72
N ALA A 187 3.51 7.12 -0.81
CA ALA A 187 3.84 7.40 0.57
C ALA A 187 4.75 6.33 1.19
N VAL A 188 5.67 6.78 2.03
CA VAL A 188 6.73 5.98 2.63
C VAL A 188 6.84 6.30 4.11
N VAL A 189 6.94 5.27 4.94
CA VAL A 189 7.21 5.35 6.37
C VAL A 189 8.64 5.84 6.57
N ALA A 190 8.81 6.96 7.26
CA ALA A 190 10.11 7.53 7.56
C ALA A 190 10.72 6.83 8.78
N ASN A 191 11.30 5.64 8.57
CA ASN A 191 12.06 4.94 9.60
C ASN A 191 13.35 5.71 9.97
N TYR A 192 13.92 5.39 11.12
CA TYR A 192 15.21 5.92 11.54
C TYR A 192 16.29 5.56 10.50
N ASN A 193 17.09 6.55 10.10
CA ASN A 193 18.27 6.34 9.27
C ASN A 193 19.47 5.88 10.12
N GLU A 194 20.62 5.64 9.49
CA GLU A 194 21.87 5.24 10.15
C GLU A 194 22.34 6.24 11.22
N GLU A 195 22.00 7.53 11.07
CA GLU A 195 22.27 8.59 12.04
C GLU A 195 21.24 8.66 13.19
N GLY A 196 20.29 7.73 13.25
CA GLY A 196 19.22 7.75 14.26
C GLY A 196 18.21 8.88 14.10
N LYS A 197 18.09 9.46 12.90
CA LYS A 197 17.15 10.55 12.57
C LYS A 197 15.99 10.05 11.69
N GLN A 198 14.84 10.70 11.83
CA GLN A 198 13.67 10.54 10.97
C GLN A 198 13.35 11.88 10.30
N LEU A 199 12.69 11.83 9.13
CA LEU A 199 12.30 13.01 8.37
C LEU A 199 13.48 13.94 8.04
N SER A 200 14.65 13.36 7.75
CA SER A 200 15.78 14.17 7.28
C SER A 200 15.50 14.72 5.88
N GLY A 201 16.11 15.86 5.53
CA GLY A 201 15.99 16.42 4.18
C GLY A 201 16.38 15.42 3.09
N LYS A 202 17.39 14.57 3.34
CA LYS A 202 17.77 13.47 2.44
C LYS A 202 16.65 12.45 2.24
N GLN A 203 15.92 12.08 3.31
CA GLN A 203 14.78 11.16 3.19
C GLN A 203 13.65 11.77 2.35
N LEU A 204 13.30 13.04 2.61
CA LEU A 204 12.27 13.76 1.84
C LEU A 204 12.66 13.85 0.36
N PHE A 205 13.91 14.23 0.09
CA PHE A 205 14.45 14.33 -1.26
C PHE A 205 14.46 12.98 -1.99
N ASN A 206 14.84 11.89 -1.33
CA ASN A 206 14.85 10.56 -1.92
C ASN A 206 13.45 10.07 -2.31
N VAL A 207 12.42 10.40 -1.52
CA VAL A 207 11.04 10.07 -1.87
C VAL A 207 10.60 10.83 -3.13
N LEU A 208 10.91 12.13 -3.22
CA LEU A 208 10.64 12.94 -4.43
C LEU A 208 11.36 12.38 -5.65
N LYS A 209 12.67 12.15 -5.54
CA LYS A 209 13.52 11.63 -6.61
C LYS A 209 13.05 10.28 -7.15
N LYS A 210 12.47 9.43 -6.29
CA LYS A 210 11.92 8.14 -6.70
C LYS A 210 10.73 8.29 -7.65
N VAL A 211 9.85 9.26 -7.42
CA VAL A 211 8.53 9.31 -8.08
C VAL A 211 8.35 10.45 -9.07
N CYS A 212 9.07 11.56 -8.90
CA CYS A 212 8.93 12.75 -9.73
C CYS A 212 9.93 12.76 -10.88
N LYS A 213 9.53 13.30 -12.04
CA LYS A 213 10.46 13.63 -13.12
C LYS A 213 11.30 14.86 -12.78
N LYS A 214 12.45 15.03 -13.43
CA LYS A 214 13.27 16.25 -13.30
C LYS A 214 12.47 17.51 -13.67
N ASN A 215 12.86 18.66 -13.11
CA ASN A 215 12.21 19.96 -13.30
C ASN A 215 10.75 20.02 -12.78
N THR A 216 10.39 19.17 -11.82
CA THR A 216 9.05 19.18 -11.19
C THR A 216 8.92 20.31 -10.17
N THR A 217 7.76 20.97 -10.15
CA THR A 217 7.41 21.95 -9.12
C THR A 217 6.87 21.24 -7.87
N VAL A 218 7.45 21.51 -6.71
CA VAL A 218 7.16 20.84 -5.44
C VAL A 218 6.54 21.83 -4.46
N LEU A 219 5.28 21.61 -4.09
CA LEU A 219 4.55 22.35 -3.07
C LEU A 219 4.83 21.75 -1.70
N THR A 220 5.25 22.58 -0.75
CA THR A 220 5.56 22.15 0.62
C THR A 220 4.96 23.09 1.65
N ASP A 221 4.83 22.61 2.88
CA ASP A 221 4.65 23.47 4.06
C ASP A 221 5.96 24.22 4.43
N GLN A 222 5.99 24.79 5.64
CA GLN A 222 7.14 25.50 6.18
C GLN A 222 8.18 24.63 6.93
N PHE A 223 8.15 23.31 6.81
CA PHE A 223 9.14 22.46 7.47
C PHE A 223 10.56 22.77 7.02
N SER A 224 11.48 22.91 7.97
CA SER A 224 12.91 23.08 7.70
C SER A 224 13.54 21.89 6.98
N GLY A 225 12.95 20.69 7.09
CA GLY A 225 13.40 19.51 6.35
C GLY A 225 13.36 19.69 4.83
N TYR A 226 12.44 20.52 4.33
CA TYR A 226 12.31 20.83 2.90
C TYR A 226 13.33 21.87 2.41
N ASN A 227 14.10 22.51 3.28
CA ASN A 227 15.11 23.50 2.88
C ASN A 227 16.23 22.91 2.00
N ILE A 228 16.31 21.57 1.93
CA ILE A 228 17.18 20.88 0.97
C ILE A 228 16.79 21.18 -0.50
N LEU A 229 15.52 21.50 -0.75
CA LEU A 229 15.01 21.83 -2.08
C LEU A 229 15.29 23.28 -2.49
N ASP A 230 15.66 24.14 -1.54
CA ASP A 230 16.01 25.55 -1.81
C ASP A 230 17.42 25.69 -2.41
N LYS A 231 18.19 24.59 -2.40
CA LYS A 231 19.54 24.49 -2.97
C LYS A 231 19.48 23.84 -4.35
N GLU A 232 20.49 24.13 -5.17
CA GLU A 232 20.72 23.39 -6.41
C GLU A 232 20.78 21.89 -6.13
N ASN A 233 20.03 21.13 -6.94
CA ASN A 233 19.88 19.69 -6.79
C ASN A 233 19.88 19.02 -8.16
N ASP A 234 20.29 17.75 -8.21
CA ASP A 234 20.50 16.98 -9.46
C ASP A 234 19.23 16.73 -10.27
N CYS A 235 18.07 17.02 -9.69
CA CYS A 235 16.75 16.83 -10.29
C CYS A 235 16.09 18.16 -10.70
N ASN A 236 16.72 19.31 -10.43
CA ASN A 236 16.17 20.65 -10.66
C ASN A 236 14.74 20.84 -10.12
N PHE A 237 14.44 20.28 -8.95
CA PHE A 237 13.14 20.52 -8.32
C PHE A 237 13.01 21.98 -7.90
N VAL A 238 11.86 22.58 -8.21
CA VAL A 238 11.53 23.96 -7.85
C VAL A 238 10.54 23.94 -6.69
N ARG A 239 10.92 24.47 -5.53
CA ARG A 239 10.04 24.50 -4.35
C ARG A 239 9.15 25.74 -4.35
N LEU A 240 7.85 25.53 -4.11
CA LEU A 240 6.89 26.58 -3.74
C LEU A 240 6.43 26.33 -2.30
N LYS A 241 6.68 27.30 -1.42
CA LYS A 241 6.39 27.19 0.02
C LYS A 241 5.04 27.84 0.34
N ILE A 242 4.20 27.14 1.09
CA ILE A 242 2.93 27.68 1.59
C ILE A 242 3.16 28.34 2.95
N ASP A 243 2.72 29.58 3.11
CA ASP A 243 2.70 30.25 4.41
C ASP A 243 1.31 30.14 5.07
N HIS A 244 1.15 29.13 5.92
CA HIS A 244 -0.08 28.90 6.67
C HIS A 244 -0.38 29.96 7.74
N THR A 245 0.48 30.96 7.96
CA THR A 245 0.21 32.09 8.87
C THR A 245 -0.52 33.26 8.21
N VAL A 246 -0.53 33.31 6.86
CA VAL A 246 -1.08 34.44 6.10
C VAL A 246 -2.33 34.03 5.29
N ALA A 247 -2.45 32.79 4.79
CA ALA A 247 -3.68 32.30 4.14
C ALA A 247 -3.77 30.75 4.10
N PHE A 248 -4.99 30.19 4.24
CA PHE A 248 -5.27 28.75 4.02
C PHE A 248 -5.22 28.33 2.54
N SER A 249 -5.36 29.30 1.64
CA SER A 249 -5.07 29.22 0.21
C SER A 249 -4.80 30.66 -0.20
N LEU A 250 -3.59 30.97 -0.66
CA LEU A 250 -3.42 32.09 -1.57
C LEU A 250 -4.28 31.75 -2.80
N GLY A 251 -5.10 32.67 -3.30
CA GLY A 251 -6.08 32.46 -4.39
C GLY A 251 -5.48 32.02 -5.73
N ASP A 252 -4.18 31.80 -5.75
CA ASP A 252 -3.25 31.47 -6.82
C ASP A 252 -2.94 29.95 -6.89
N GLY A 253 -3.62 29.14 -6.07
CA GLY A 253 -3.64 27.68 -6.22
C GLY A 253 -2.45 26.95 -5.59
N ILE A 254 -1.69 27.58 -4.69
CA ILE A 254 -0.57 26.99 -3.95
C ILE A 254 -1.07 26.44 -2.60
N HIS A 255 -1.24 25.11 -2.50
CA HIS A 255 -1.70 24.44 -1.26
C HIS A 255 -1.27 22.96 -1.19
N THR A 256 -1.36 22.33 -0.01
CA THR A 256 -1.13 20.88 0.25
C THR A 256 -2.43 20.11 0.58
N ASN A 257 -3.59 20.71 0.31
CA ASN A 257 -4.90 20.14 0.66
C ASN A 257 -5.13 18.73 0.07
N GLY A 258 -4.53 18.44 -1.09
CA GLY A 258 -4.66 17.15 -1.73
C GLY A 258 -3.98 16.03 -0.95
N ILE A 259 -2.75 16.24 -0.49
CA ILE A 259 -2.05 15.25 0.33
C ILE A 259 -2.64 15.17 1.76
N GLU A 260 -3.10 16.28 2.32
CA GLU A 260 -3.83 16.30 3.59
C GLU A 260 -5.13 15.48 3.55
N SER A 261 -5.86 15.54 2.44
CA SER A 261 -7.06 14.71 2.26
C SER A 261 -6.72 13.22 2.30
N PHE A 262 -5.58 12.82 1.73
CA PHE A 262 -5.08 11.44 1.80
C PHE A 262 -4.74 11.03 3.24
N TRP A 263 -4.05 11.89 4.00
CA TRP A 263 -3.78 11.65 5.42
C TRP A 263 -5.03 11.47 6.25
N ALA A 264 -6.07 12.24 5.96
CA ALA A 264 -7.33 12.14 6.65
C ALA A 264 -8.00 10.77 6.41
N VAL A 265 -7.87 10.19 5.22
CA VAL A 265 -8.37 8.84 4.91
C VAL A 265 -7.52 7.76 5.60
N LEU A 266 -6.19 7.84 5.48
CA LEU A 266 -5.25 6.91 6.11
C LEU A 266 -5.47 6.82 7.62
N LYS A 267 -5.49 7.98 8.31
CA LYS A 267 -5.70 8.05 9.76
C LYS A 267 -7.03 7.45 10.18
N ARG A 268 -8.13 7.78 9.48
CA ARG A 268 -9.47 7.22 9.80
C ARG A 268 -9.50 5.71 9.63
N GLY A 269 -8.84 5.17 8.62
CA GLY A 269 -8.72 3.72 8.46
C GLY A 269 -7.89 3.05 9.57
N VAL A 270 -6.77 3.67 9.97
CA VAL A 270 -5.98 3.18 11.11
C VAL A 270 -6.79 3.19 12.41
N TYR A 271 -7.51 4.27 12.70
CA TYR A 271 -8.31 4.39 13.92
C TYR A 271 -9.58 3.54 13.92
N GLY A 272 -10.25 3.41 12.77
CA GLY A 272 -11.59 2.82 12.68
C GLY A 272 -11.66 1.40 12.15
N VAL A 273 -10.69 0.95 11.36
CA VAL A 273 -10.71 -0.39 10.72
C VAL A 273 -9.66 -1.31 11.31
N PHE A 274 -8.43 -0.82 11.47
CA PHE A 274 -7.31 -1.65 11.89
C PHE A 274 -7.04 -1.57 13.40
N HIS A 275 -7.38 -0.43 14.03
CA HIS A 275 -7.17 -0.05 15.43
C HIS A 275 -5.72 -0.06 15.93
N ASN A 276 -4.92 -1.04 15.52
CA ASN A 276 -3.51 -1.18 15.86
C ASN A 276 -2.70 -1.61 14.64
N VAL A 277 -1.76 -0.75 14.24
CA VAL A 277 -0.79 -1.01 13.18
C VAL A 277 0.60 -0.86 13.78
N SER A 278 1.34 -1.96 13.86
CA SER A 278 2.72 -1.93 14.33
C SER A 278 3.65 -1.28 13.30
N VAL A 279 4.71 -0.64 13.78
CA VAL A 279 5.73 0.00 12.92
C VAL A 279 6.27 -0.98 11.88
N LYS A 280 6.52 -2.24 12.28
CA LYS A 280 6.98 -3.33 11.41
C LYS A 280 6.12 -3.51 10.15
N TYR A 281 4.81 -3.31 10.24
CA TYR A 281 3.89 -3.51 9.12
C TYR A 281 3.33 -2.22 8.54
N MET A 282 3.65 -1.06 9.11
CA MET A 282 3.05 0.23 8.75
C MET A 282 3.14 0.51 7.25
N GLN A 283 4.29 0.24 6.62
CA GLN A 283 4.48 0.47 5.18
C GLN A 283 3.49 -0.32 4.33
N LYS A 284 3.15 -1.56 4.72
CA LYS A 284 2.19 -2.39 3.99
C LYS A 284 0.78 -1.79 4.01
N TYR A 285 0.38 -1.18 5.12
CA TYR A 285 -0.90 -0.48 5.21
C TYR A 285 -0.86 0.82 4.41
N VAL A 286 0.22 1.60 4.51
CA VAL A 286 0.40 2.81 3.69
C VAL A 286 0.29 2.48 2.20
N ASN A 287 0.96 1.42 1.73
CA ASN A 287 0.86 0.94 0.35
C ASN A 287 -0.57 0.56 -0.05
N GLU A 288 -1.33 -0.09 0.82
CA GLU A 288 -2.75 -0.41 0.57
C GLU A 288 -3.59 0.86 0.34
N PHE A 289 -3.38 1.91 1.13
CA PHE A 289 -4.09 3.18 0.95
C PHE A 289 -3.67 3.89 -0.33
N CYS A 290 -2.38 3.90 -0.67
CA CYS A 290 -1.90 4.44 -1.94
C CYS A 290 -2.53 3.70 -3.12
N TYR A 291 -2.47 2.36 -3.11
CA TYR A 291 -3.00 1.50 -4.17
C TYR A 291 -4.48 1.79 -4.41
N ARG A 292 -5.29 1.83 -3.34
CA ARG A 292 -6.73 2.10 -3.45
C ARG A 292 -7.05 3.49 -3.99
N LEU A 293 -6.29 4.52 -3.59
CA LEU A 293 -6.52 5.87 -4.08
C LEU A 293 -6.16 5.96 -5.56
N ASN A 294 -5.02 5.39 -5.95
CA ASN A 294 -4.47 5.49 -7.30
C ASN A 294 -5.29 4.69 -8.32
N HIS A 295 -5.97 3.64 -7.86
CA HIS A 295 -6.84 2.81 -8.69
C HIS A 295 -8.32 3.15 -8.52
N ARG A 296 -8.66 4.31 -7.94
CA ARG A 296 -10.04 4.55 -7.54
C ARG A 296 -11.02 4.67 -8.71
N ASP A 297 -10.54 5.17 -9.83
CA ASP A 297 -11.32 5.35 -11.06
C ASP A 297 -10.94 4.29 -12.11
N ASN A 298 -10.22 3.25 -11.70
CA ASN A 298 -9.67 2.22 -12.59
C ASN A 298 -10.49 0.92 -12.52
N ASN A 299 -11.21 0.61 -13.61
CA ASN A 299 -11.97 -0.64 -13.74
C ASN A 299 -11.08 -1.90 -13.79
N GLU A 300 -9.78 -1.74 -14.06
CA GLU A 300 -8.79 -2.81 -14.11
C GLU A 300 -8.05 -3.04 -12.79
N ALA A 301 -8.37 -2.31 -11.71
CA ALA A 301 -7.69 -2.43 -10.41
C ALA A 301 -7.56 -3.88 -9.94
N PHE A 302 -8.63 -4.68 -10.14
CA PHE A 302 -8.61 -6.10 -9.80
C PHE A 302 -7.61 -6.90 -10.64
N ALA A 303 -7.59 -6.70 -11.95
CA ALA A 303 -6.68 -7.41 -12.84
C ALA A 303 -5.22 -7.00 -12.57
N SER A 304 -4.94 -5.72 -12.33
CA SER A 304 -3.61 -5.23 -11.96
C SER A 304 -3.14 -5.85 -10.64
N LEU A 305 -3.99 -5.91 -9.62
CA LEU A 305 -3.64 -6.55 -8.36
C LEU A 305 -3.33 -8.04 -8.52
N VAL A 306 -4.08 -8.74 -9.38
CA VAL A 306 -3.83 -10.16 -9.68
C VAL A 306 -2.51 -10.34 -10.42
N LYS A 307 -2.15 -9.46 -11.36
CA LYS A 307 -0.82 -9.47 -12.00
C LYS A 307 0.29 -9.37 -10.96
N PHE A 308 0.19 -8.44 -10.00
CA PHE A 308 1.17 -8.35 -8.92
C PHE A 308 1.17 -9.55 -7.97
N ALA A 309 0.01 -10.19 -7.77
CA ALA A 309 -0.10 -11.38 -6.93
C ALA A 309 0.61 -12.61 -7.54
N VAL A 310 0.74 -12.66 -8.86
CA VAL A 310 1.33 -13.79 -9.59
C VAL A 310 2.75 -13.56 -10.12
N ALA A 311 3.19 -12.30 -10.23
CA ALA A 311 4.57 -11.91 -10.53
C ALA A 311 5.52 -12.35 -9.40
#